data_AF-A0A1Q3S3W3-F1
#
_entry.id   AF-A0A1Q3S3W3-F1
#
_cell.length_a   1.000
_cell.length_b   1.000
_cell.length_c   1.000
_cell.angle_alpha   90.00
_cell.angle_beta   90.00
_cell.angle_gamma   90.00
#
_symmetry.space_group_name_H-M   'P 1'
#
loop_
_entity.id
_entity.type
_entity.pdbx_description
1 polymer ?
#
loop_
_entity_poly.entity_id
_entity_poly.type
_entity_poly.pdbx_seq_one_letter_code
_entity_poly.pdbx_strand_id
1 'polypeptide(L)'
;MSFFKKLFGKENKPEPETTEAILPWIEPSENPWNVKLLDLRPISQTMLSSSQNSQMATNAISYGGEDGTSFWGEKPKSNRTIVSDLTFPIDGSLAPGVLFKPEAMEHKWAIYFDGEFLIFIRSWLREVFVLAKTSQRNNTLIIENIIGEFTEGETEAFTNSYLNFLLISHAIGEVIPAPLPEELNLNTRNAGLWAFSSYGNMAHLGVFDETFVAPTTGTLRSHSLLHIAAAKSDINGIVAQVNNGININSLAGDGLATLHWSIVTEGVEPMQKLLELGADPNVTTIQGATPIMNATQSNKIEHLKLLLKFGALVNAKDNRGFTALHRAAEMGHTAIVELLLMNGADKNIQTEGHTALTLAIGRGNKQIIELLN
;
A
#
# COMPACT_ATOMS: atom_id res chain seq x y z
N MET A 1 -8.47 -32.00 7.88
CA MET A 1 -8.50 -32.34 9.32
C MET A 1 -7.14 -32.27 10.05
N SER A 2 -5.98 -32.17 9.38
CA SER A 2 -4.64 -32.20 10.04
C SER A 2 -4.13 -30.85 10.56
N PHE A 3 -4.46 -29.73 9.89
CA PHE A 3 -3.93 -28.40 10.20
C PHE A 3 -4.48 -27.78 11.51
N PHE A 4 -5.79 -27.93 11.78
CA PHE A 4 -6.46 -27.38 12.96
C PHE A 4 -5.96 -27.95 14.29
N LYS A 5 -5.60 -29.24 14.33
CA LYS A 5 -5.12 -29.89 15.56
C LYS A 5 -3.74 -29.39 15.99
N LYS A 6 -2.97 -28.83 15.04
CA LYS A 6 -1.61 -28.32 15.27
C LYS A 6 -1.58 -26.87 15.76
N LEU A 7 -2.61 -26.07 15.44
CA LEU A 7 -2.73 -24.67 15.88
C LEU A 7 -3.49 -24.49 17.21
N PHE A 8 -4.43 -25.39 17.52
CA PHE A 8 -5.36 -25.23 18.66
C PHE A 8 -5.29 -26.35 19.70
N GLY A 9 -4.19 -27.09 19.77
CA GLY A 9 -3.99 -28.09 20.80
C GLY A 9 -3.91 -27.44 22.19
N LYS A 10 -5.02 -27.42 22.93
CA LYS A 10 -5.03 -27.23 24.38
C LYS A 10 -5.64 -28.43 25.07
N GLU A 11 -5.00 -28.81 26.17
CA GLU A 11 -5.48 -29.79 27.14
C GLU A 11 -6.90 -29.43 27.62
N ASN A 12 -7.70 -30.49 27.77
CA ASN A 12 -9.10 -30.48 28.20
C ASN A 12 -9.31 -29.64 29.47
N LYS A 13 -9.90 -28.45 29.32
CA LYS A 13 -10.82 -27.87 30.30
C LYS A 13 -12.20 -27.80 29.65
N PRO A 14 -13.28 -28.04 30.40
CA PRO A 14 -14.62 -27.97 29.83
C PRO A 14 -14.88 -26.52 29.42
N GLU A 15 -15.06 -26.30 28.12
CA GLU A 15 -15.51 -25.02 27.59
C GLU A 15 -16.96 -24.78 28.04
N PRO A 16 -17.31 -23.55 28.47
CA PRO A 16 -18.70 -23.22 28.74
C PRO A 16 -19.48 -23.30 27.43
N GLU A 17 -20.66 -23.93 27.47
CA GLU A 17 -21.64 -23.95 26.38
C GLU A 17 -21.97 -22.52 25.95
N THR A 18 -21.26 -22.03 24.94
CA THR A 18 -21.60 -20.79 24.24
C THR A 18 -22.41 -21.22 23.03
N THR A 19 -23.70 -20.87 23.01
CA THR A 19 -24.51 -20.93 21.80
C THR A 19 -23.71 -20.31 20.66
N GLU A 20 -23.25 -21.12 19.71
CA GLU A 20 -22.29 -20.71 18.68
C GLU A 20 -22.89 -19.57 17.86
N ALA A 21 -22.36 -18.36 17.99
CA ALA A 21 -22.85 -17.22 17.24
C ALA A 21 -22.64 -17.46 15.74
N ILE A 22 -23.73 -17.67 15.02
CA ILE A 22 -23.79 -17.76 13.56
C ILE A 22 -23.42 -16.37 13.01
N LEU A 23 -22.54 -16.32 12.00
CA LEU A 23 -22.20 -15.04 11.36
C LEU A 23 -23.34 -14.59 10.45
N PRO A 24 -23.61 -13.28 10.36
CA PRO A 24 -24.71 -12.78 9.54
C PRO A 24 -24.42 -12.95 8.05
N TRP A 25 -25.48 -13.25 7.29
CA TRP A 25 -25.45 -13.19 5.83
C TRP A 25 -25.86 -11.80 5.35
N ILE A 26 -25.28 -11.38 4.23
CA ILE A 26 -25.65 -10.19 3.46
C ILE A 26 -26.18 -10.66 2.12
N GLU A 27 -27.39 -10.24 1.79
CA GLU A 27 -28.07 -10.69 0.59
C GLU A 27 -27.52 -9.99 -0.67
N PRO A 28 -27.63 -10.60 -1.87
CA PRO A 28 -27.15 -10.01 -3.13
C PRO A 28 -27.61 -8.57 -3.38
N SER A 29 -28.85 -8.24 -3.01
CA SER A 29 -29.42 -6.90 -3.20
C SER A 29 -28.81 -5.82 -2.30
N GLU A 30 -28.03 -6.20 -1.29
CA GLU A 30 -27.48 -5.30 -0.27
C GLU A 30 -26.01 -4.96 -0.49
N ASN A 31 -25.40 -5.45 -1.57
CA ASN A 31 -23.98 -5.26 -1.84
C ASN A 31 -23.70 -5.00 -3.33
N PRO A 32 -22.59 -4.32 -3.67
CA PRO A 32 -22.33 -3.87 -5.04
C PRO A 32 -21.96 -5.00 -6.00
N TRP A 33 -21.67 -6.21 -5.50
CA TRP A 33 -21.27 -7.36 -6.32
C TRP A 33 -22.45 -8.27 -6.69
N ASN A 34 -23.64 -8.04 -6.12
CA ASN A 34 -24.83 -8.85 -6.38
C ASN A 34 -24.61 -10.36 -6.15
N VAL A 35 -23.84 -10.70 -5.11
CA VAL A 35 -23.59 -12.08 -4.66
C VAL A 35 -23.93 -12.23 -3.18
N LYS A 36 -24.22 -13.45 -2.74
CA LYS A 36 -24.50 -13.70 -1.33
C LYS A 36 -23.20 -13.73 -0.55
N LEU A 37 -23.12 -12.95 0.53
CA LEU A 37 -21.88 -12.76 1.30
C LEU A 37 -22.06 -13.12 2.77
N LEU A 38 -20.99 -13.59 3.39
CA LEU A 38 -20.90 -13.78 4.84
C LEU A 38 -20.23 -12.55 5.47
N ASP A 39 -20.82 -11.96 6.49
CA ASP A 39 -20.21 -10.85 7.24
C ASP A 39 -19.19 -11.41 8.24
N LEU A 40 -17.91 -11.19 7.95
CA LEU A 40 -16.80 -11.71 8.74
C LEU A 40 -16.37 -10.76 9.86
N ARG A 41 -16.81 -9.49 9.82
CA ARG A 41 -16.38 -8.43 10.76
C ARG A 41 -16.61 -8.78 12.24
N PRO A 42 -17.69 -9.47 12.65
CA PRO A 42 -17.86 -9.86 14.04
C PRO A 42 -16.69 -10.68 14.61
N ILE A 43 -15.93 -11.38 13.77
CA ILE A 43 -14.69 -12.09 14.14
C ILE A 43 -13.46 -11.31 13.71
N SER A 44 -13.35 -10.93 12.43
CA SER A 44 -12.10 -10.41 11.88
C SER A 44 -11.67 -9.06 12.45
N GLN A 45 -12.61 -8.24 12.92
CA GLN A 45 -12.34 -6.92 13.51
C GLN A 45 -12.23 -6.94 15.04
N THR A 46 -12.59 -8.05 15.68
CA THR A 46 -12.65 -8.14 17.15
C THR A 46 -11.63 -9.12 17.71
N MET A 47 -11.24 -10.12 16.92
CA MET A 47 -10.27 -11.13 17.32
C MET A 47 -8.85 -10.58 17.24
N LEU A 48 -8.07 -10.86 18.30
CA LEU A 48 -6.65 -10.57 18.34
C LEU A 48 -5.85 -11.85 18.14
N SER A 49 -4.76 -11.74 17.39
CA SER A 49 -3.85 -12.85 17.16
C SER A 49 -3.06 -13.13 18.43
N SER A 50 -3.21 -14.34 19.00
CA SER A 50 -2.40 -14.79 20.13
C SER A 50 -1.44 -15.90 19.69
N SER A 51 -0.14 -15.58 19.53
CA SER A 51 0.91 -16.60 19.38
C SER A 51 1.55 -16.88 20.74
N GLN A 52 1.68 -18.15 21.11
CA GLN A 52 2.49 -18.56 22.26
C GLN A 52 3.99 -18.67 21.91
N ASN A 53 4.33 -18.64 20.62
CA ASN A 53 5.70 -18.63 20.13
C ASN A 53 6.15 -17.17 19.91
N SER A 54 7.11 -16.73 20.71
CA SER A 54 7.67 -15.38 20.65
C SER A 54 8.33 -15.08 19.31
N GLN A 55 9.01 -16.05 18.68
CA GLN A 55 9.63 -15.85 17.37
C GLN A 55 8.59 -15.60 16.28
N MET A 56 7.46 -16.33 16.29
CA MET A 56 6.38 -16.12 15.31
C MET A 56 5.72 -14.74 15.50
N ALA A 57 5.57 -14.29 16.74
CA ALA A 57 5.07 -12.95 17.03
C ALA A 57 6.04 -11.87 16.53
N THR A 58 7.34 -12.02 16.78
CA THR A 58 8.38 -11.13 16.26
C THR A 58 8.38 -11.12 14.73
N ASN A 59 8.37 -12.29 14.08
CA ASN A 59 8.36 -12.41 12.63
C ASN A 59 7.19 -11.68 11.97
N ALA A 60 6.00 -11.74 12.58
CA ALA A 60 4.78 -11.15 12.00
C ALA A 60 4.88 -9.64 11.75
N ILE A 61 5.74 -8.95 12.52
CA ILE A 61 5.94 -7.50 12.43
C ILE A 61 7.39 -7.11 12.12
N SER A 62 8.29 -8.07 11.88
CA SER A 62 9.74 -7.82 11.68
C SER A 62 10.09 -7.25 10.29
N TYR A 63 9.10 -7.00 9.44
CA TYR A 63 9.30 -6.52 8.08
C TYR A 63 9.68 -5.02 8.02
N GLY A 64 9.74 -4.34 9.17
CA GLY A 64 10.19 -2.96 9.29
C GLY A 64 11.61 -2.77 8.75
N GLY A 65 11.73 -2.03 7.64
CA GLY A 65 13.00 -1.74 6.96
C GLY A 65 13.39 -2.70 5.83
N GLU A 66 12.73 -3.86 5.70
CA GLU A 66 12.97 -4.84 4.63
C GLU A 66 12.34 -4.38 3.30
N ASP A 67 12.95 -4.73 2.17
CA ASP A 67 12.51 -4.40 0.82
C ASP A 67 12.08 -5.63 -0.01
N GLY A 68 12.10 -6.81 0.62
CA GLY A 68 11.71 -8.09 0.00
C GLY A 68 12.83 -8.81 -0.72
N THR A 69 13.99 -8.16 -0.92
CA THR A 69 15.11 -8.73 -1.70
C THR A 69 15.67 -10.02 -1.10
N SER A 70 15.53 -10.21 0.21
CA SER A 70 15.95 -11.45 0.90
C SER A 70 15.19 -12.69 0.46
N PHE A 71 13.97 -12.53 -0.09
CA PHE A 71 13.12 -13.64 -0.53
C PHE A 71 13.27 -13.94 -2.02
N TRP A 72 14.10 -13.19 -2.75
CA TRP A 72 14.29 -13.41 -4.18
C TRP A 72 14.93 -14.77 -4.46
N GLY A 73 14.31 -15.53 -5.36
CA GLY A 73 14.74 -16.90 -5.69
C GLY A 73 14.35 -17.98 -4.69
N GLU A 74 13.74 -17.62 -3.55
CA GLU A 74 13.09 -18.60 -2.67
C GLU A 74 11.91 -19.26 -3.38
N LYS A 75 11.63 -20.52 -3.04
CA LYS A 75 10.58 -21.32 -3.67
C LYS A 75 9.55 -21.78 -2.65
N PRO A 76 8.26 -21.85 -3.04
CA PRO A 76 7.24 -22.42 -2.19
C PRO A 76 7.48 -23.92 -1.96
N LYS A 77 6.93 -24.43 -0.85
CA LYS A 77 7.02 -25.86 -0.50
C LYS A 77 6.33 -26.75 -1.53
N SER A 78 5.16 -26.32 -2.01
CA SER A 78 4.45 -26.97 -3.10
C SER A 78 4.97 -26.47 -4.45
N ASN A 79 5.20 -27.39 -5.40
CA ASN A 79 5.59 -27.08 -6.77
C ASN A 79 4.39 -27.11 -7.75
N ARG A 80 3.16 -27.24 -7.23
CA ARG A 80 1.93 -27.17 -8.02
C ARG A 80 1.95 -25.87 -8.82
N THR A 81 1.63 -25.97 -10.11
CA THR A 81 1.58 -24.81 -11.00
C THR A 81 0.22 -24.79 -11.69
N ILE A 82 -0.43 -23.63 -11.69
CA ILE A 82 -1.69 -23.41 -12.37
C ILE A 82 -1.57 -22.23 -13.33
N VAL A 83 -2.34 -22.25 -14.41
CA VAL A 83 -2.44 -21.12 -15.34
C VAL A 83 -3.41 -20.10 -14.76
N SER A 84 -3.09 -18.83 -14.94
CA SER A 84 -3.97 -17.70 -14.58
C SER A 84 -4.06 -16.73 -15.75
N ASP A 85 -5.12 -15.94 -15.75
CA ASP A 85 -5.35 -14.82 -16.64
C ASP A 85 -5.77 -13.57 -15.86
N LEU A 86 -5.54 -13.56 -14.55
CA LEU A 86 -5.83 -12.41 -13.70
C LEU A 86 -5.03 -11.19 -14.18
N THR A 87 -5.70 -10.04 -14.18
CA THR A 87 -5.10 -8.79 -14.63
C THR A 87 -5.31 -7.68 -13.61
N PHE A 88 -4.30 -6.83 -13.45
CA PHE A 88 -4.33 -5.70 -12.54
C PHE A 88 -3.88 -4.42 -13.25
N PRO A 89 -4.63 -3.31 -13.12
CA PRO A 89 -4.19 -2.02 -13.65
C PRO A 89 -2.89 -1.58 -12.97
N ILE A 90 -1.91 -1.11 -13.76
CA ILE A 90 -0.66 -0.48 -13.29
C ILE A 90 -0.49 0.85 -14.05
N ASP A 91 0.33 1.77 -13.56
CA ASP A 91 0.57 3.07 -14.20
C ASP A 91 1.97 3.15 -14.83
N GLY A 92 2.10 2.50 -16.00
CA GLY A 92 3.35 2.38 -16.74
C GLY A 92 3.95 0.99 -16.52
N SER A 93 4.82 0.87 -15.52
CA SER A 93 5.41 -0.40 -15.11
C SER A 93 5.38 -0.56 -13.60
N LEU A 94 5.06 -1.76 -13.14
CA LEU A 94 5.28 -2.17 -11.76
C LEU A 94 6.79 -2.38 -11.59
N ALA A 95 7.38 -1.61 -10.68
CA ALA A 95 8.80 -1.70 -10.37
C ALA A 95 9.05 -2.73 -9.25
N PRO A 96 10.22 -3.38 -9.23
CA PRO A 96 10.59 -4.25 -8.12
C PRO A 96 10.52 -3.53 -6.78
N GLY A 97 10.04 -4.22 -5.75
CA GLY A 97 9.92 -3.69 -4.40
C GLY A 97 8.73 -4.27 -3.64
N VAL A 98 8.12 -3.44 -2.82
CA VAL A 98 7.15 -3.86 -1.80
C VAL A 98 5.75 -3.49 -2.23
N LEU A 99 4.82 -4.45 -2.24
CA LEU A 99 3.39 -4.16 -2.43
C LEU A 99 2.64 -4.08 -1.11
N PHE A 100 2.97 -4.94 -0.15
CA PHE A 100 2.34 -4.92 1.17
C PHE A 100 3.29 -5.43 2.24
N LYS A 101 3.38 -4.71 3.37
CA LYS A 101 4.07 -5.18 4.57
C LYS A 101 3.07 -5.34 5.71
N PRO A 102 3.22 -6.40 6.50
CA PRO A 102 2.46 -6.53 7.72
C PRO A 102 2.99 -5.55 8.78
N GLU A 103 2.08 -4.79 9.37
CA GLU A 103 2.35 -3.80 10.43
C GLU A 103 1.80 -4.25 11.78
N ALA A 104 0.94 -5.28 11.77
CA ALA A 104 0.32 -5.89 12.92
C ALA A 104 0.30 -7.42 12.76
N MET A 105 0.12 -8.16 13.86
CA MET A 105 0.02 -9.63 13.82
C MET A 105 -1.18 -10.12 13.02
N GLU A 106 -2.19 -9.26 12.86
CA GLU A 106 -3.38 -9.48 12.07
C GLU A 106 -3.09 -9.40 10.58
N HIS A 107 -2.00 -8.76 10.14
CA HIS A 107 -1.62 -8.72 8.74
C HIS A 107 -0.89 -10.02 8.38
N LYS A 108 -1.63 -10.95 7.78
CA LYS A 108 -1.20 -12.35 7.65
C LYS A 108 -0.21 -12.60 6.51
N TRP A 109 -0.02 -11.61 5.65
CA TRP A 109 0.76 -11.72 4.42
C TRP A 109 1.76 -10.58 4.29
N ALA A 110 2.88 -10.86 3.64
CA ALA A 110 3.73 -9.86 3.02
C ALA A 110 3.77 -10.13 1.52
N ILE A 111 3.77 -9.08 0.71
CA ILE A 111 3.70 -9.18 -0.75
C ILE A 111 4.80 -8.31 -1.36
N TYR A 112 5.64 -8.93 -2.18
CA TYR A 112 6.74 -8.27 -2.89
C TYR A 112 6.70 -8.58 -4.38
N PHE A 113 7.47 -7.82 -5.14
CA PHE A 113 7.69 -8.04 -6.56
C PHE A 113 9.18 -7.94 -6.87
N ASP A 114 9.73 -8.95 -7.55
CA ASP A 114 11.16 -8.97 -7.92
C ASP A 114 11.44 -8.46 -9.34
N GLY A 115 10.39 -8.15 -10.11
CA GLY A 115 10.49 -7.77 -11.53
C GLY A 115 9.88 -8.81 -12.48
N GLU A 116 9.76 -10.07 -12.04
CA GLU A 116 9.14 -11.16 -12.79
C GLU A 116 8.02 -11.84 -12.00
N PHE A 117 8.24 -12.09 -10.71
CA PHE A 117 7.33 -12.78 -9.82
C PHE A 117 6.77 -11.84 -8.74
N LEU A 118 5.47 -11.95 -8.50
CA LEU A 118 4.88 -11.58 -7.21
C LEU A 118 5.17 -12.68 -6.20
N ILE A 119 5.62 -12.28 -5.02
CA ILE A 119 6.09 -13.18 -3.97
C ILE A 119 5.17 -13.02 -2.76
N PHE A 120 4.43 -14.08 -2.43
CA PHE A 120 3.47 -14.09 -1.33
C PHE A 120 4.05 -14.87 -0.15
N ILE A 121 4.26 -14.16 0.95
CA ILE A 121 4.94 -14.68 2.13
C ILE A 121 3.98 -14.73 3.30
N ARG A 122 3.95 -15.87 3.97
CA ARG A 122 3.19 -16.01 5.20
C ARG A 122 3.91 -15.27 6.33
N SER A 123 3.32 -14.17 6.82
CA SER A 123 4.09 -13.15 7.56
C SER A 123 4.84 -13.70 8.78
N TRP A 124 4.16 -14.45 9.65
CA TRP A 124 4.78 -15.01 10.86
C TRP A 124 5.70 -16.21 10.62
N LEU A 125 5.57 -16.90 9.48
CA LEU A 125 6.47 -17.98 9.10
C LEU A 125 7.72 -17.45 8.39
N ARG A 126 7.62 -16.29 7.73
CA ARG A 126 8.63 -15.77 6.80
C ARG A 126 8.98 -16.81 5.73
N GLU A 127 7.96 -17.50 5.23
CA GLU A 127 8.08 -18.53 4.20
C GLU A 127 7.29 -18.10 2.96
N VAL A 128 7.91 -18.26 1.78
CA VAL A 128 7.21 -18.12 0.49
C VAL A 128 6.20 -19.26 0.35
N PHE A 129 4.93 -18.90 0.15
CA PHE A 129 3.83 -19.86 -0.07
C PHE A 129 3.43 -19.92 -1.54
N VAL A 130 3.45 -18.77 -2.21
CA VAL A 130 3.05 -18.65 -3.61
C VAL A 130 4.01 -17.70 -4.33
N LEU A 131 4.39 -18.09 -5.55
CA LEU A 131 5.00 -17.23 -6.55
C LEU A 131 4.05 -17.09 -7.73
N ALA A 132 3.75 -15.87 -8.15
CA ALA A 132 2.93 -15.64 -9.33
C ALA A 132 3.81 -15.03 -10.42
N LYS A 133 4.03 -15.78 -11.50
CA LYS A 133 4.79 -15.31 -12.66
C LYS A 133 3.95 -14.26 -13.39
N THR A 134 4.58 -13.16 -13.77
CA THR A 134 3.88 -12.04 -14.40
C THR A 134 4.48 -11.63 -15.72
N SER A 135 3.65 -10.98 -16.53
CA SER A 135 4.10 -10.12 -17.62
C SER A 135 3.37 -8.77 -17.56
N GLN A 136 3.92 -7.76 -18.22
CA GLN A 136 3.37 -6.40 -18.20
C GLN A 136 3.15 -5.93 -19.63
N ARG A 137 1.94 -5.44 -19.94
CA ARG A 137 1.60 -4.89 -21.25
C ARG A 137 0.54 -3.82 -21.12
N ASN A 138 0.71 -2.69 -21.81
CA ASN A 138 -0.29 -1.62 -21.91
C ASN A 138 -0.89 -1.22 -20.55
N ASN A 139 -0.05 -0.87 -19.57
CA ASN A 139 -0.50 -0.47 -18.23
C ASN A 139 -1.31 -1.55 -17.50
N THR A 140 -1.06 -2.83 -17.80
CA THR A 140 -1.69 -3.97 -17.15
C THR A 140 -0.61 -4.98 -16.75
N LEU A 141 -0.65 -5.41 -15.49
CA LEU A 141 0.05 -6.60 -15.01
C LEU A 141 -0.83 -7.81 -15.28
N ILE A 142 -0.26 -8.86 -15.88
CA ILE A 142 -0.93 -10.12 -16.20
C ILE A 142 -0.27 -11.20 -15.37
N ILE A 143 -1.06 -11.97 -14.63
CA ILE A 143 -0.60 -13.17 -13.94
C ILE A 143 -0.67 -14.32 -14.93
N GLU A 144 0.48 -14.91 -15.29
CA GLU A 144 0.53 -15.99 -16.28
C GLU A 144 0.37 -17.36 -15.62
N ASN A 145 1.10 -17.55 -14.52
CA ASN A 145 1.13 -18.83 -13.80
C ASN A 145 1.29 -18.57 -12.30
N ILE A 146 0.66 -19.40 -11.49
CA ILE A 146 0.78 -19.37 -10.04
C ILE A 146 1.42 -20.69 -9.60
N ILE A 147 2.53 -20.58 -8.87
CA ILE A 147 3.31 -21.70 -8.35
C ILE A 147 3.14 -21.74 -6.83
N GLY A 148 2.74 -22.88 -6.30
CA GLY A 148 2.43 -23.10 -4.88
C GLY A 148 0.93 -23.20 -4.61
N GLU A 149 0.58 -23.07 -3.33
CA GLU A 149 -0.80 -23.10 -2.83
C GLU A 149 -0.88 -22.29 -1.53
N PHE A 150 -1.99 -21.61 -1.30
CA PHE A 150 -2.22 -20.86 -0.06
C PHE A 150 -2.65 -21.79 1.07
N THR A 151 -3.45 -22.80 0.73
CA THR A 151 -3.91 -23.87 1.60
C THR A 151 -3.72 -25.25 0.95
N GLU A 152 -3.41 -26.24 1.79
CA GLU A 152 -3.11 -27.60 1.33
C GLU A 152 -4.31 -28.22 0.60
N GLY A 153 -4.14 -28.56 -0.68
CA GLY A 153 -5.15 -29.26 -1.47
C GLY A 153 -6.28 -28.38 -2.00
N GLU A 154 -6.09 -27.06 -2.06
CA GLU A 154 -7.07 -26.13 -2.63
C GLU A 154 -7.25 -26.29 -4.15
N THR A 155 -8.42 -25.86 -4.66
CA THR A 155 -8.73 -25.92 -6.09
C THR A 155 -7.96 -24.84 -6.89
N GLU A 156 -7.95 -24.94 -8.21
CA GLU A 156 -7.32 -23.91 -9.07
C GLU A 156 -8.12 -22.59 -9.02
N ALA A 157 -9.44 -22.68 -8.92
CA ALA A 157 -10.33 -21.52 -8.79
C ALA A 157 -10.10 -20.81 -7.44
N PHE A 158 -9.94 -21.58 -6.36
CA PHE A 158 -9.64 -21.03 -5.04
C PHE A 158 -8.27 -20.33 -5.01
N THR A 159 -7.22 -20.94 -5.57
CA THR A 159 -5.90 -20.28 -5.66
C THR A 159 -5.98 -18.93 -6.40
N ASN A 160 -6.71 -18.87 -7.53
CA ASN A 160 -6.89 -17.64 -8.28
C ASN A 160 -7.67 -16.58 -7.48
N SER A 161 -8.82 -16.93 -6.93
CA SER A 161 -9.62 -15.99 -6.14
C SER A 161 -8.90 -15.52 -4.88
N TYR A 162 -8.11 -16.38 -4.22
CA TYR A 162 -7.29 -16.03 -3.04
C TYR A 162 -6.20 -15.02 -3.42
N LEU A 163 -5.46 -15.27 -4.51
CA LEU A 163 -4.45 -14.33 -4.99
C LEU A 163 -5.07 -12.99 -5.38
N ASN A 164 -6.20 -13.00 -6.09
CA ASN A 164 -6.95 -11.80 -6.44
C ASN A 164 -7.36 -11.02 -5.19
N PHE A 165 -7.87 -11.72 -4.17
CA PHE A 165 -8.19 -11.14 -2.89
C PHE A 165 -6.99 -10.46 -2.25
N LEU A 166 -5.84 -11.13 -2.17
CA LEU A 166 -4.65 -10.55 -1.55
C LEU A 166 -4.17 -9.30 -2.28
N LEU A 167 -4.09 -9.30 -3.61
CA LEU A 167 -3.63 -8.12 -4.35
C LEU A 167 -4.59 -6.94 -4.18
N ILE A 168 -5.90 -7.16 -4.30
CA ILE A 168 -6.86 -6.05 -4.20
C ILE A 168 -6.96 -5.54 -2.76
N SER A 169 -7.10 -6.42 -1.78
CA SER A 169 -7.30 -6.02 -0.39
C SER A 169 -6.03 -5.53 0.30
N HIS A 170 -4.88 -6.15 0.03
CA HIS A 170 -3.63 -5.80 0.71
C HIS A 170 -2.81 -4.77 -0.07
N ALA A 171 -2.61 -4.96 -1.38
CA ALA A 171 -1.74 -4.09 -2.16
C ALA A 171 -2.47 -2.86 -2.72
N ILE A 172 -3.70 -3.01 -3.20
CA ILE A 172 -4.51 -1.88 -3.71
C ILE A 172 -5.27 -1.18 -2.56
N GLY A 173 -5.65 -1.92 -1.52
CA GLY A 173 -6.32 -1.38 -0.33
C GLY A 173 -7.84 -1.27 -0.46
N GLU A 174 -8.46 -2.03 -1.36
CA GLU A 174 -9.92 -2.06 -1.54
C GLU A 174 -10.56 -3.18 -0.72
N VAL A 175 -11.70 -2.91 -0.09
CA VAL A 175 -12.46 -3.93 0.63
C VAL A 175 -13.30 -4.73 -0.37
N ILE A 176 -12.94 -6.00 -0.55
CA ILE A 176 -13.67 -6.96 -1.39
C ILE A 176 -13.98 -8.26 -0.62
N PRO A 177 -14.92 -9.09 -1.10
CA PRO A 177 -15.18 -10.40 -0.50
C PRO A 177 -13.96 -11.33 -0.57
N ALA A 178 -13.60 -11.90 0.59
CA ALA A 178 -12.57 -12.91 0.70
C ALA A 178 -13.12 -14.29 0.32
N PRO A 179 -12.41 -15.09 -0.49
CA PRO A 179 -12.87 -16.43 -0.82
C PRO A 179 -12.79 -17.34 0.41
N LEU A 180 -13.82 -18.16 0.59
CA LEU A 180 -13.98 -19.09 1.70
C LEU A 180 -14.10 -20.53 1.16
N PRO A 181 -13.52 -21.52 1.84
CA PRO A 181 -13.66 -22.92 1.44
C PRO A 181 -15.12 -23.36 1.46
N GLU A 182 -15.59 -23.97 0.37
CA GLU A 182 -17.00 -24.36 0.19
C GLU A 182 -17.50 -25.27 1.34
N GLU A 183 -16.63 -26.14 1.87
CA GLU A 183 -16.96 -27.05 2.96
C GLU A 183 -17.35 -26.35 4.28
N LEU A 184 -17.01 -25.07 4.43
CA LEU A 184 -17.34 -24.27 5.62
C LEU A 184 -18.66 -23.50 5.51
N ASN A 185 -19.37 -23.58 4.37
CA ASN A 185 -20.61 -22.83 4.12
C ASN A 185 -21.72 -23.10 5.16
N LEU A 186 -21.79 -24.34 5.67
CA LEU A 186 -22.76 -24.73 6.71
C LEU A 186 -22.32 -24.38 8.14
N ASN A 187 -21.06 -24.01 8.35
CA ASN A 187 -20.53 -23.61 9.65
C ASN A 187 -19.85 -22.24 9.57
N THR A 188 -20.69 -21.22 9.58
CA THR A 188 -20.28 -19.82 9.39
C THR A 188 -19.27 -19.32 10.41
N ARG A 189 -19.33 -19.82 11.65
CA ARG A 189 -18.35 -19.44 12.69
C ARG A 189 -16.96 -19.98 12.35
N ASN A 190 -16.87 -21.25 11.96
CA ASN A 190 -15.62 -21.84 11.50
C ASN A 190 -15.11 -21.18 10.21
N ALA A 191 -16.01 -20.79 9.30
CA ALA A 191 -15.65 -19.99 8.13
C ALA A 191 -14.98 -18.66 8.55
N GLY A 192 -15.54 -17.96 9.54
CA GLY A 192 -14.94 -16.72 10.06
C GLY A 192 -13.62 -16.92 10.79
N LEU A 193 -13.47 -17.97 11.59
CA LEU A 193 -12.20 -18.33 12.23
C LEU A 193 -11.13 -18.69 11.20
N TRP A 194 -11.52 -19.46 10.18
CA TRP A 194 -10.65 -19.79 9.06
C TRP A 194 -10.22 -18.53 8.31
N ALA A 195 -11.17 -17.64 7.99
CA ALA A 195 -10.88 -16.39 7.29
C ALA A 195 -9.94 -15.48 8.10
N PHE A 196 -10.14 -15.36 9.41
CA PHE A 196 -9.22 -14.62 10.27
C PHE A 196 -7.83 -15.28 10.33
N SER A 197 -7.76 -16.61 10.36
CA SER A 197 -6.47 -17.30 10.28
C SER A 197 -5.78 -17.03 8.93
N SER A 198 -6.52 -17.08 7.82
CA SER A 198 -6.04 -16.93 6.45
C SER A 198 -5.66 -15.49 6.08
N TYR A 199 -6.51 -14.52 6.40
CA TYR A 199 -6.42 -13.15 5.93
C TYR A 199 -6.32 -12.13 7.07
N GLY A 200 -6.67 -12.53 8.29
CA GLY A 200 -6.64 -11.65 9.46
C GLY A 200 -7.75 -10.62 9.45
N ASN A 201 -7.44 -9.41 9.90
CA ASN A 201 -8.38 -8.29 9.91
C ASN A 201 -8.68 -7.74 8.51
N MET A 202 -7.98 -8.19 7.47
CA MET A 202 -8.24 -7.76 6.08
C MET A 202 -9.53 -8.36 5.50
N ALA A 203 -10.04 -9.47 6.07
CA ALA A 203 -11.26 -10.12 5.58
C ALA A 203 -12.52 -9.56 6.27
N HIS A 204 -13.17 -8.58 5.65
CA HIS A 204 -14.43 -8.02 6.16
C HIS A 204 -15.65 -8.82 5.73
N LEU A 205 -15.63 -9.32 4.49
CA LEU A 205 -16.73 -10.02 3.83
C LEU A 205 -16.20 -11.34 3.28
N GLY A 206 -17.04 -12.36 3.22
CA GLY A 206 -16.69 -13.69 2.71
C GLY A 206 -17.61 -14.14 1.59
N VAL A 207 -17.06 -14.88 0.63
CA VAL A 207 -17.81 -15.48 -0.49
C VAL A 207 -17.38 -16.93 -0.69
N PHE A 208 -18.34 -17.84 -0.89
CA PHE A 208 -18.05 -19.27 -1.09
C PHE A 208 -17.97 -19.67 -2.57
N ASP A 209 -18.39 -18.79 -3.49
CA ASP A 209 -18.21 -18.99 -4.92
C ASP A 209 -16.74 -18.75 -5.28
N GLU A 210 -15.99 -19.83 -5.49
CA GLU A 210 -14.56 -19.77 -5.84
C GLU A 210 -14.30 -19.15 -7.23
N THR A 211 -15.32 -19.06 -8.07
CA THR A 211 -15.22 -18.45 -9.41
C THR A 211 -15.47 -16.95 -9.38
N PHE A 212 -15.89 -16.40 -8.23
CA PHE A 212 -16.09 -14.98 -8.07
C PHE A 212 -14.75 -14.23 -8.09
N VAL A 213 -14.63 -13.29 -9.03
CA VAL A 213 -13.50 -12.37 -9.15
C VAL A 213 -14.02 -10.94 -9.03
N ALA A 214 -13.72 -10.28 -7.92
CA ALA A 214 -14.09 -8.88 -7.74
C ALA A 214 -13.30 -7.98 -8.71
N PRO A 215 -13.94 -7.00 -9.38
CA PRO A 215 -13.22 -5.97 -10.11
C PRO A 215 -12.49 -5.05 -9.14
N THR A 216 -11.44 -4.38 -9.61
CA THR A 216 -10.74 -3.32 -8.88
C THR A 216 -10.83 -2.00 -9.62
N THR A 217 -10.88 -0.89 -8.88
CA THR A 217 -10.82 0.47 -9.44
C THR A 217 -9.46 1.13 -9.23
N GLY A 218 -8.68 0.62 -8.30
CA GLY A 218 -7.35 1.11 -7.99
C GLY A 218 -6.28 0.63 -8.96
N THR A 219 -5.09 1.21 -8.80
CA THR A 219 -3.90 0.88 -9.57
C THR A 219 -2.91 0.19 -8.65
N LEU A 220 -2.40 -0.96 -9.06
CA LEU A 220 -1.39 -1.70 -8.34
C LEU A 220 -0.04 -0.99 -8.46
N ARG A 221 0.54 -0.62 -7.32
CA ARG A 221 1.84 0.06 -7.24
C ARG A 221 2.69 -0.58 -6.16
N SER A 222 4.00 -0.53 -6.37
CA SER A 222 4.99 -0.91 -5.37
C SER A 222 5.59 0.32 -4.70
N HIS A 223 5.91 0.24 -3.41
CA HIS A 223 7.05 0.99 -2.88
C HIS A 223 8.32 0.40 -3.47
N SER A 224 8.74 0.95 -4.62
CA SER A 224 9.84 0.38 -5.39
C SER A 224 11.18 0.49 -4.67
N LEU A 225 12.16 -0.29 -5.10
CA LEU A 225 13.53 -0.18 -4.56
C LEU A 225 14.11 1.23 -4.73
N LEU A 226 13.69 1.98 -5.74
CA LEU A 226 14.08 3.38 -5.92
C LEU A 226 13.51 4.28 -4.82
N HIS A 227 12.22 4.13 -4.48
CA HIS A 227 11.60 4.83 -3.35
C HIS A 227 12.32 4.52 -2.04
N ILE A 228 12.61 3.23 -1.80
CA ILE A 228 13.28 2.77 -0.59
C ILE A 228 14.71 3.32 -0.50
N ALA A 229 15.47 3.31 -1.60
CA ALA A 229 16.81 3.89 -1.65
C ALA A 229 16.79 5.39 -1.34
N ALA A 230 15.83 6.13 -1.90
CA ALA A 230 15.65 7.56 -1.63
C ALA A 230 15.37 7.84 -0.15
N ALA A 231 14.44 7.11 0.47
CA ALA A 231 14.10 7.29 1.89
C ALA A 231 15.24 6.86 2.85
N LYS A 232 16.10 5.92 2.44
CA LYS A 232 17.28 5.48 3.20
C LYS A 232 18.52 6.34 2.95
N SER A 233 18.44 7.37 2.11
CA SER A 233 19.58 8.15 1.64
C SER A 233 20.68 7.30 0.97
N ASP A 234 20.31 6.18 0.35
CA ASP A 234 21.23 5.31 -0.38
C ASP A 234 21.43 5.84 -1.81
N ILE A 235 22.41 6.74 -1.97
CA ILE A 235 22.75 7.37 -3.24
C ILE A 235 23.15 6.34 -4.30
N ASN A 236 23.86 5.28 -3.90
CA ASN A 236 24.29 4.23 -4.82
C ASN A 236 23.08 3.40 -5.28
N GLY A 237 22.18 3.08 -4.35
CA GLY A 237 20.90 2.43 -4.65
C GLY A 237 20.07 3.26 -5.63
N ILE A 238 19.94 4.57 -5.42
CA ILE A 238 19.24 5.46 -6.37
C ILE A 238 19.82 5.35 -7.78
N VAL A 239 21.14 5.49 -7.91
CA VAL A 239 21.83 5.41 -9.21
C VAL A 239 21.63 4.04 -9.86
N ALA A 240 21.77 2.97 -9.09
CA ALA A 240 21.60 1.61 -9.59
C ALA A 240 20.18 1.37 -10.12
N GLN A 241 19.16 1.79 -9.37
CA GLN A 241 17.77 1.60 -9.77
C GLN A 241 17.38 2.43 -11.01
N VAL A 242 17.87 3.67 -11.13
CA VAL A 242 17.67 4.47 -12.34
C VAL A 242 18.39 3.85 -13.55
N ASN A 243 19.62 3.36 -13.37
CA ASN A 243 20.35 2.67 -14.45
C ASN A 243 19.69 1.36 -14.89
N ASN A 244 18.95 0.71 -13.99
CA ASN A 244 18.13 -0.47 -14.31
C ASN A 244 16.83 -0.12 -15.06
N GLY A 245 16.61 1.16 -15.40
CA GLY A 245 15.47 1.60 -16.20
C GLY A 245 14.18 1.80 -15.41
N ILE A 246 14.24 1.85 -14.07
CA ILE A 246 13.06 2.22 -13.27
C ILE A 246 12.67 3.67 -13.62
N ASN A 247 11.37 3.88 -13.84
CA ASN A 247 10.84 5.22 -14.05
C ASN A 247 11.05 6.05 -12.77
N ILE A 248 11.93 7.05 -12.85
CA ILE A 248 12.32 7.93 -11.73
C ILE A 248 11.15 8.75 -11.16
N ASN A 249 10.08 8.92 -11.94
CA ASN A 249 8.86 9.66 -11.58
C ASN A 249 7.68 8.71 -11.25
N SER A 250 7.93 7.39 -11.16
CA SER A 250 6.90 6.41 -10.77
C SER A 250 6.28 6.76 -9.41
N LEU A 251 5.00 6.40 -9.26
CA LEU A 251 4.29 6.54 -8.01
C LEU A 251 4.38 5.26 -7.18
N ALA A 252 4.49 5.43 -5.87
CA ALA A 252 4.42 4.39 -4.88
C ALA A 252 2.95 4.04 -4.51
N GLY A 253 2.74 3.01 -3.68
CA GLY A 253 1.40 2.60 -3.21
C GLY A 253 0.63 3.71 -2.50
N ASP A 254 1.32 4.59 -1.79
CA ASP A 254 0.77 5.81 -1.16
C ASP A 254 0.46 6.96 -2.14
N GLY A 255 0.77 6.77 -3.43
CA GLY A 255 0.55 7.76 -4.47
C GLY A 255 1.59 8.88 -4.52
N LEU A 256 2.71 8.76 -3.79
CA LEU A 256 3.83 9.70 -3.84
C LEU A 256 4.88 9.23 -4.86
N ALA A 257 5.48 10.17 -5.59
CA ALA A 257 6.65 9.86 -6.43
C ALA A 257 7.94 9.73 -5.60
N THR A 258 8.98 9.14 -6.17
CA THR A 258 10.29 9.00 -5.49
C THR A 258 10.85 10.34 -5.02
N LEU A 259 10.70 11.40 -5.81
CA LEU A 259 11.16 12.74 -5.42
C LEU A 259 10.47 13.24 -4.14
N HIS A 260 9.19 12.92 -3.94
CA HIS A 260 8.47 13.25 -2.71
C HIS A 260 9.00 12.46 -1.50
N TRP A 261 9.31 11.17 -1.68
CA TRP A 261 9.89 10.34 -0.62
C TRP A 261 11.24 10.88 -0.14
N SER A 262 12.01 11.55 -1.01
CA SER A 262 13.28 12.15 -0.61
C SER A 262 13.15 13.37 0.31
N ILE A 263 11.95 13.95 0.51
CA ILE A 263 11.74 15.14 1.36
C ILE A 263 11.84 14.83 2.85
N VAL A 264 11.55 13.58 3.25
CA VAL A 264 11.53 13.20 4.66
C VAL A 264 12.92 13.13 5.26
N THR A 265 13.96 12.98 4.43
CA THR A 265 15.35 12.92 4.87
C THR A 265 15.81 14.24 5.50
N GLU A 266 16.80 14.17 6.38
CA GLU A 266 17.36 15.38 6.99
C GLU A 266 18.17 16.19 5.95
N GLY A 267 19.02 15.51 5.18
CA GLY A 267 19.82 16.08 4.11
C GLY A 267 19.11 16.12 2.76
N VAL A 268 19.63 16.94 1.85
CA VAL A 268 19.09 17.15 0.49
C VAL A 268 19.75 16.27 -0.57
N GLU A 269 20.78 15.51 -0.20
CA GLU A 269 21.61 14.72 -1.12
C GLU A 269 20.80 13.71 -1.95
N PRO A 270 19.82 12.98 -1.39
CA PRO A 270 18.99 12.06 -2.18
C PRO A 270 18.13 12.79 -3.21
N MET A 271 17.50 13.90 -2.80
CA MET A 271 16.71 14.76 -3.68
C MET A 271 17.58 15.34 -4.80
N GLN A 272 18.74 15.88 -4.44
CA GLN A 272 19.69 16.45 -5.40
C GLN A 272 20.09 15.39 -6.42
N LYS A 273 20.39 14.17 -5.96
CA LYS A 273 20.78 13.11 -6.88
C LYS A 273 19.66 12.72 -7.83
N LEU A 274 18.42 12.61 -7.35
CA LEU A 274 17.26 12.32 -8.19
C LEU A 274 17.07 13.40 -9.26
N LEU A 275 17.16 14.67 -8.88
CA LEU A 275 17.05 15.81 -9.80
C LEU A 275 18.17 15.82 -10.85
N GLU A 276 19.41 15.55 -10.45
CA GLU A 276 20.56 15.40 -11.36
C GLU A 276 20.40 14.23 -12.35
N LEU A 277 19.69 13.17 -11.94
CA LEU A 277 19.34 12.03 -12.79
C LEU A 277 18.09 12.25 -13.63
N GLY A 278 17.48 13.45 -13.58
CA GLY A 278 16.34 13.83 -14.42
C GLY A 278 14.97 13.58 -13.81
N ALA A 279 14.85 13.45 -12.48
CA ALA A 279 13.55 13.50 -11.82
C ALA A 279 12.86 14.82 -12.14
N ASP A 280 11.56 14.77 -12.43
CA ASP A 280 10.78 15.97 -12.71
C ASP A 280 10.52 16.73 -11.41
N PRO A 281 11.03 17.97 -11.24
CA PRO A 281 10.79 18.77 -10.03
C PRO A 281 9.31 19.14 -9.83
N ASN A 282 8.47 18.91 -10.84
CA ASN A 282 7.03 19.17 -10.85
C ASN A 282 6.19 17.89 -10.86
N VAL A 283 6.80 16.70 -10.70
CA VAL A 283 6.06 15.43 -10.63
C VAL A 283 4.94 15.52 -9.60
N THR A 284 3.74 15.06 -9.93
CA THR A 284 2.59 15.18 -9.03
C THR A 284 2.28 13.87 -8.31
N THR A 285 1.81 13.96 -7.07
CA THR A 285 1.12 12.84 -6.40
C THR A 285 -0.21 12.53 -7.08
N ILE A 286 -0.89 11.45 -6.68
CA ILE A 286 -2.25 11.16 -7.15
C ILE A 286 -3.26 12.28 -6.81
N GLN A 287 -3.00 13.12 -5.79
CA GLN A 287 -3.80 14.31 -5.46
C GLN A 287 -3.31 15.59 -6.14
N GLY A 288 -2.34 15.52 -7.05
CA GLY A 288 -1.81 16.66 -7.77
C GLY A 288 -0.77 17.47 -6.97
N ALA A 289 -0.40 17.05 -5.76
CA ALA A 289 0.59 17.78 -4.97
C ALA A 289 1.98 17.67 -5.63
N THR A 290 2.72 18.77 -5.65
CA THR A 290 4.11 18.80 -6.17
C THR A 290 5.14 18.75 -5.04
N PRO A 291 6.41 18.42 -5.31
CA PRO A 291 7.46 18.36 -4.30
C PRO A 291 7.60 19.66 -3.49
N ILE A 292 7.40 20.84 -4.12
CA ILE A 292 7.48 22.12 -3.40
C ILE A 292 6.36 22.26 -2.36
N MET A 293 5.19 21.64 -2.58
CA MET A 293 4.08 21.66 -1.62
C MET A 293 4.41 20.75 -0.43
N ASN A 294 4.93 19.55 -0.65
CA ASN A 294 5.38 18.66 0.43
C ASN A 294 6.55 19.27 1.22
N ALA A 295 7.56 19.83 0.55
CA ALA A 295 8.66 20.53 1.22
C ALA A 295 8.17 21.73 2.04
N THR A 296 7.18 22.46 1.52
CA THR A 296 6.50 23.52 2.25
C THR A 296 5.81 23.01 3.49
N GLN A 297 4.95 21.99 3.36
CA GLN A 297 4.19 21.43 4.48
C GLN A 297 5.09 20.85 5.58
N SER A 298 6.23 20.28 5.22
CA SER A 298 7.21 19.73 6.17
C SER A 298 8.23 20.76 6.67
N ASN A 299 8.07 22.05 6.32
CA ASN A 299 9.00 23.14 6.64
C ASN A 299 10.47 22.87 6.23
N LYS A 300 10.68 22.18 5.10
CA LYS A 300 11.99 21.76 4.58
C LYS A 300 12.59 22.83 3.65
N ILE A 301 13.08 23.92 4.23
CA ILE A 301 13.56 25.11 3.50
C ILE A 301 14.64 24.78 2.46
N GLU A 302 15.65 23.98 2.80
CA GLU A 302 16.74 23.65 1.87
C GLU A 302 16.27 22.77 0.69
N HIS A 303 15.30 21.88 0.93
CA HIS A 303 14.68 21.09 -0.13
C HIS A 303 13.87 22.00 -1.07
N LEU A 304 13.11 22.96 -0.52
CA LEU A 304 12.38 23.94 -1.32
C LEU A 304 13.32 24.79 -2.19
N LYS A 305 14.43 25.29 -1.64
CA LYS A 305 15.45 26.03 -2.41
C LYS A 305 16.02 25.19 -3.55
N LEU A 306 16.32 23.91 -3.27
CA LEU A 306 16.85 22.99 -4.27
C LEU A 306 15.83 22.75 -5.40
N LEU A 307 14.57 22.48 -5.07
CA LEU A 307 13.50 22.31 -6.05
C LEU A 307 13.33 23.54 -6.95
N LEU A 308 13.30 24.75 -6.35
CA LEU A 308 13.22 26.01 -7.11
C LEU A 308 14.43 26.19 -8.04
N LYS A 309 15.65 25.85 -7.58
CA LYS A 309 16.86 25.87 -8.40
C LYS A 309 16.77 24.93 -9.61
N PHE A 310 16.09 23.80 -9.48
CA PHE A 310 15.87 22.85 -10.56
C PHE A 310 14.62 23.15 -11.41
N GLY A 311 13.94 24.29 -11.19
CA GLY A 311 12.84 24.73 -12.05
C GLY A 311 11.46 24.27 -11.60
N ALA A 312 11.27 23.99 -10.31
CA ALA A 312 9.93 23.77 -9.77
C ALA A 312 9.04 25.00 -9.95
N LEU A 313 7.80 24.77 -10.39
CA LEU A 313 6.80 25.78 -10.68
C LEU A 313 6.18 26.30 -9.38
N VAL A 314 6.62 27.48 -8.94
CA VAL A 314 6.20 28.11 -7.68
C VAL A 314 4.67 28.25 -7.52
N ASN A 315 3.95 28.40 -8.64
CA ASN A 315 2.49 28.59 -8.70
C ASN A 315 1.72 27.34 -9.14
N ALA A 316 2.36 26.15 -9.15
CA ALA A 316 1.66 24.90 -9.40
C ALA A 316 0.51 24.71 -8.41
N LYS A 317 -0.55 24.05 -8.87
CA LYS A 317 -1.78 23.80 -8.12
C LYS A 317 -2.02 22.30 -7.97
N ASP A 318 -2.40 21.87 -6.77
CA ASP A 318 -2.90 20.51 -6.56
C ASP A 318 -4.29 20.33 -7.20
N ASN A 319 -4.86 19.12 -7.13
CA ASN A 319 -6.16 18.83 -7.75
C ASN A 319 -7.32 19.66 -7.15
N ARG A 320 -7.12 20.27 -5.97
CA ARG A 320 -8.07 21.18 -5.34
C ARG A 320 -7.81 22.63 -5.70
N GLY A 321 -6.69 22.95 -6.33
CA GLY A 321 -6.29 24.29 -6.73
C GLY A 321 -5.29 24.95 -5.78
N PHE A 322 -4.90 24.32 -4.66
CA PHE A 322 -4.03 24.95 -3.66
C PHE A 322 -2.59 25.00 -4.15
N THR A 323 -1.88 26.09 -3.83
CA THR A 323 -0.45 26.27 -4.14
C THR A 323 0.41 26.08 -2.90
N ALA A 324 1.74 26.00 -3.07
CA ALA A 324 2.68 26.01 -1.95
C ALA A 324 2.50 27.25 -1.04
N LEU A 325 2.20 28.43 -1.61
CA LEU A 325 2.00 29.65 -0.82
C LEU A 325 0.77 29.56 0.09
N HIS A 326 -0.31 28.92 -0.35
CA HIS A 326 -1.47 28.66 0.50
C HIS A 326 -1.09 27.78 1.70
N ARG A 327 -0.36 26.68 1.46
CA ARG A 327 0.08 25.76 2.51
C ARG A 327 1.01 26.45 3.50
N ALA A 328 1.98 27.23 3.02
CA ALA A 328 2.92 27.97 3.86
C ALA A 328 2.19 28.96 4.79
N ALA A 329 1.22 29.70 4.24
CA ALA A 329 0.44 30.68 4.98
C ALA A 329 -0.47 30.03 6.04
N GLU A 330 -1.13 28.92 5.68
CA GLU A 330 -1.96 28.14 6.60
C GLU A 330 -1.14 27.53 7.76
N MET A 331 0.06 27.02 7.47
CA MET A 331 0.91 26.35 8.46
C MET A 331 1.80 27.30 9.27
N GLY A 332 1.81 28.59 8.94
CA GLY A 332 2.60 29.59 9.66
C GLY A 332 4.09 29.57 9.35
N HIS A 333 4.49 29.08 8.18
CA HIS A 333 5.90 28.96 7.80
C HIS A 333 6.42 30.24 7.15
N THR A 334 6.69 31.27 7.96
CA THR A 334 7.09 32.61 7.50
C THR A 334 8.28 32.57 6.53
N ALA A 335 9.37 31.86 6.86
CA ALA A 335 10.55 31.81 6.01
C ALA A 335 10.26 31.18 4.62
N ILE A 336 9.30 30.25 4.55
CA ILE A 336 8.86 29.67 3.29
C ILE A 336 7.96 30.64 2.52
N VAL A 337 7.07 31.38 3.19
CA VAL A 337 6.30 32.47 2.55
C VAL A 337 7.23 33.47 1.89
N GLU A 338 8.24 33.97 2.61
CA GLU A 338 9.23 34.90 2.08
C GLU A 338 9.95 34.30 0.85
N LEU A 339 10.44 33.07 0.96
CA LEU A 339 11.14 32.39 -0.12
C LEU A 339 10.26 32.20 -1.37
N LEU A 340 9.01 31.80 -1.20
CA LEU A 340 8.06 31.62 -2.30
C LEU A 340 7.75 32.96 -2.98
N LEU A 341 7.51 34.04 -2.21
CA LEU A 341 7.27 35.39 -2.76
C LEU A 341 8.49 35.92 -3.52
N MET A 342 9.70 35.73 -2.99
CA MET A 342 10.96 36.09 -3.67
C MET A 342 11.13 35.36 -5.01
N ASN A 343 10.52 34.17 -5.16
CA ASN A 343 10.56 33.39 -6.39
C ASN A 343 9.29 33.55 -7.25
N GLY A 344 8.50 34.59 -7.03
CA GLY A 344 7.38 34.96 -7.89
C GLY A 344 6.06 34.22 -7.61
N ALA A 345 5.86 33.73 -6.38
CA ALA A 345 4.55 33.21 -5.97
C ALA A 345 3.45 34.28 -6.08
N ASP A 346 2.35 33.95 -6.75
CA ASP A 346 1.20 34.84 -6.88
C ASP A 346 0.31 34.76 -5.62
N LYS A 347 0.37 35.82 -4.81
CA LYS A 347 -0.40 35.96 -3.57
C LYS A 347 -1.91 36.12 -3.79
N ASN A 348 -2.35 36.38 -5.03
CA ASN A 348 -3.76 36.60 -5.39
C ASN A 348 -4.48 35.35 -5.88
N ILE A 349 -3.77 34.21 -6.05
CA ILE A 349 -4.43 32.96 -6.41
C ILE A 349 -5.49 32.64 -5.35
N GLN A 350 -6.72 32.42 -5.81
CA GLN A 350 -7.85 32.03 -4.97
C GLN A 350 -8.27 30.60 -5.27
N THR A 351 -8.46 29.82 -4.21
CA THR A 351 -8.89 28.43 -4.25
C THR A 351 -9.90 28.16 -3.15
N GLU A 352 -11.05 27.58 -3.49
CA GLU A 352 -12.14 27.29 -2.53
C GLU A 352 -12.53 28.52 -1.69
N GLY A 353 -12.50 29.72 -2.30
CA GLY A 353 -12.80 30.98 -1.61
C GLY A 353 -11.63 31.58 -0.81
N HIS A 354 -10.51 30.87 -0.68
CA HIS A 354 -9.35 31.30 0.10
C HIS A 354 -8.21 31.76 -0.78
N THR A 355 -7.58 32.88 -0.41
CA THR A 355 -6.21 33.22 -0.81
C THR A 355 -5.24 32.86 0.34
N ALA A 356 -3.94 32.83 0.05
CA ALA A 356 -2.92 32.67 1.10
C ALA A 356 -3.09 33.69 2.25
N LEU A 357 -3.44 34.95 1.93
CA LEU A 357 -3.68 35.99 2.94
C LEU A 357 -4.86 35.63 3.86
N THR A 358 -5.98 35.18 3.29
CA THR A 358 -7.16 34.81 4.10
C THR A 358 -6.88 33.62 5.03
N LEU A 359 -6.05 32.66 4.60
CA LEU A 359 -5.60 31.55 5.44
C LEU A 359 -4.70 32.05 6.58
N ALA A 360 -3.76 32.95 6.29
CA ALA A 360 -2.90 33.56 7.31
C ALA A 360 -3.70 34.37 8.36
N ILE A 361 -4.73 35.11 7.91
CA ILE A 361 -5.66 35.83 8.80
C ILE A 361 -6.41 34.85 9.69
N GLY A 362 -6.96 33.76 9.13
CA GLY A 362 -7.66 32.74 9.90
C GLY A 362 -6.81 32.06 10.97
N ARG A 363 -5.48 32.03 10.77
CA ARG A 363 -4.51 31.46 11.71
C ARG A 363 -3.88 32.51 12.65
N GLY A 364 -4.12 33.80 12.44
CA GLY A 364 -3.59 34.89 13.27
C GLY A 364 -2.10 35.19 13.10
N ASN A 365 -1.48 34.75 12.00
CA ASN A 365 -0.04 34.89 11.77
C ASN A 365 0.33 36.30 11.28
N LYS A 366 0.45 37.27 12.20
CA LYS A 366 0.68 38.70 11.89
C LYS A 366 1.80 38.95 10.89
N GLN A 367 2.95 38.29 11.06
CA GLN A 367 4.10 38.47 10.17
C GLN A 367 3.79 38.03 8.73
N ILE A 368 3.08 36.90 8.55
CA ILE A 368 2.68 36.42 7.23
C ILE A 368 1.60 37.32 6.62
N ILE A 369 0.68 37.82 7.45
CA ILE A 369 -0.34 38.80 7.00
C ILE A 369 0.36 40.06 6.45
N GLU A 370 1.38 40.56 7.13
CA GLU A 370 2.18 41.71 6.67
C GLU A 370 2.92 41.41 5.36
N LEU A 371 3.49 40.21 5.20
CA LEU A 371 4.16 39.79 3.95
C LEU A 371 3.19 39.65 2.76
N LEU A 372 1.94 39.31 3.02
CA LEU A 372 0.93 39.02 1.99
C LEU A 372 0.02 40.22 1.67
N ASN A 373 -0.06 41.22 2.54
CA ASN A 373 -0.64 42.54 2.22
C ASN A 373 0.18 43.24 1.13
#